data_AF-A0A3M0LB95-F1
#
_entry.id   AF-A0A3M0LB95-F1
#
_cell.length_a   1.000
_cell.length_b   1.000
_cell.length_c   1.000
_cell.angle_alpha   90.00
_cell.angle_beta   90.00
_cell.angle_gamma   90.00
#
_symmetry.space_group_name_H-M   'P 1'
#
loop_
_entity.id
_entity.type
_entity.pdbx_description
1 polymer ?
#
loop_
_entity_poly.entity_id
_entity_poly.type
_entity_poly.pdbx_seq_one_letter_code
_entity_poly.pdbx_strand_id
1 'polypeptide(L)'
;MGIRIGIRIGPSSRLPRPTWDRTDDPVYGNVTDLVRAVLQLKNEISLVPPEGYILVVKNIGLSLRKLIGSVDDVLPDLPSSSRTEIEGTQKLLNKDLANLIGKMRLAQQNSGTSLSSEFRRQMLTASHALAVDAKNLLDAVDQAKLQANLAKPRPE
;
A
#
# COMPACT_ATOMS: atom_id res chain seq x y z
N MET A 1 34.46 -32.22 2.91
CA MET A 1 33.52 -32.16 1.77
C MET A 1 32.37 -31.25 2.16
N GLY A 2 32.40 -29.97 1.77
CA GLY A 2 31.40 -28.98 2.19
C GLY A 2 30.19 -29.00 1.27
N ILE A 3 28.99 -29.22 1.82
CA ILE A 3 27.73 -29.15 1.07
C ILE A 3 27.11 -27.78 1.31
N ARG A 4 27.10 -26.95 0.27
CA ARG A 4 26.44 -25.64 0.27
C ARG A 4 24.95 -25.81 -0.02
N ILE A 5 24.17 -25.20 0.86
CA ILE A 5 22.73 -25.01 0.84
C ILE A 5 22.34 -24.21 -0.42
N GLY A 6 21.38 -24.71 -1.18
CA GLY A 6 20.77 -24.01 -2.31
C GLY A 6 19.27 -23.81 -2.10
N ILE A 7 18.89 -22.78 -1.35
CA ILE A 7 17.51 -22.29 -1.33
C ILE A 7 17.28 -21.61 -2.68
N ARG A 8 16.52 -22.27 -3.56
CA ARG A 8 16.02 -21.70 -4.81
C ARG A 8 14.96 -20.67 -4.48
N ILE A 9 15.33 -19.40 -4.52
CA ILE A 9 14.38 -18.29 -4.59
C ILE A 9 13.82 -18.30 -6.02
N GLY A 10 12.59 -18.80 -6.18
CA GLY A 10 11.88 -18.76 -7.46
C GLY A 10 11.61 -17.31 -7.90
N PRO A 11 11.60 -17.02 -9.21
CA PRO A 11 11.30 -15.68 -9.70
C PRO A 11 9.88 -15.31 -9.28
N SER A 12 9.71 -14.13 -8.68
CA SER A 12 8.39 -13.54 -8.43
C SER A 12 7.57 -13.63 -9.71
N SER A 13 6.52 -14.45 -9.68
CA SER A 13 5.57 -14.63 -10.78
C SER A 13 4.80 -13.33 -10.97
N ARG A 14 5.41 -12.36 -11.65
CA ARG A 14 4.68 -11.30 -12.33
C ARG A 14 3.98 -11.97 -13.50
N LEU A 15 2.79 -12.52 -13.24
CA LEU A 15 1.85 -12.86 -14.30
C LEU A 15 1.73 -11.62 -15.21
N PRO A 16 1.63 -11.77 -16.55
CA PRO A 16 1.32 -10.64 -17.40
C PRO A 16 0.05 -10.02 -16.85
N ARG A 17 0.14 -8.76 -16.40
CA ARG A 17 -1.02 -8.05 -15.86
C ARG A 17 -2.10 -8.18 -16.91
N PRO A 18 -3.27 -8.74 -16.55
CA PRO A 18 -4.29 -9.01 -17.54
C PRO A 18 -4.63 -7.67 -18.21
N THR A 19 -4.92 -7.74 -19.51
CA THR A 19 -4.99 -6.58 -20.40
C THR A 19 -6.27 -5.77 -20.18
N TRP A 20 -6.57 -5.41 -18.93
CA TRP A 20 -7.77 -4.67 -18.57
C TRP A 20 -7.59 -3.19 -18.81
N ASP A 21 -8.70 -2.57 -19.18
CA ASP A 21 -8.80 -1.13 -19.21
C ASP A 21 -8.81 -0.58 -17.77
N ARG A 22 -7.85 0.31 -17.47
CA ARG A 22 -7.71 0.99 -16.17
C ARG A 22 -8.24 2.42 -16.21
N THR A 23 -8.78 2.86 -17.34
CA THR A 23 -9.18 4.25 -17.60
C THR A 23 -10.27 4.73 -16.62
N ASP A 24 -11.08 3.81 -16.10
CA ASP A 24 -12.18 4.08 -15.17
C ASP A 24 -12.13 3.15 -13.93
N ASP A 25 -10.93 2.80 -13.46
CA ASP A 25 -10.76 1.99 -12.24
C ASP A 25 -10.38 2.87 -11.04
N PRO A 26 -11.36 3.32 -10.22
CA PRO A 26 -11.09 4.22 -9.10
C PRO A 26 -10.19 3.56 -8.04
N VAL A 27 -10.25 2.23 -7.89
CA VAL A 27 -9.39 1.50 -6.95
C VAL A 27 -7.94 1.59 -7.41
N TYR A 28 -7.67 1.35 -8.70
CA TYR A 28 -6.33 1.49 -9.28
C TYR A 28 -5.79 2.92 -9.13
N GLY A 29 -6.61 3.92 -9.45
CA GLY A 29 -6.25 5.34 -9.29
C GLY A 29 -5.86 5.66 -7.85
N ASN A 30 -6.69 5.27 -6.89
CA ASN A 30 -6.44 5.53 -5.47
C ASN A 30 -5.22 4.78 -4.91
N VAL A 31 -4.96 3.54 -5.35
CA VAL A 31 -3.71 2.83 -4.99
C VAL A 31 -2.49 3.56 -5.56
N THR A 32 -2.57 4.03 -6.80
CA THR A 32 -1.49 4.78 -7.43
C THR A 32 -1.19 6.08 -6.68
N ASP A 33 -2.23 6.80 -6.26
CA ASP A 33 -2.10 8.02 -5.45
C ASP A 33 -1.49 7.74 -4.08
N LEU A 34 -1.89 6.66 -3.40
CA LEU A 34 -1.31 6.23 -2.14
C LEU A 34 0.18 5.90 -2.29
N VAL A 35 0.56 5.11 -3.31
CA VAL A 35 1.96 4.78 -3.59
C VAL A 35 2.76 6.04 -3.90
N ARG A 36 2.19 7.00 -4.64
CA ARG A 36 2.82 8.29 -4.92
C ARG A 36 3.06 9.09 -3.63
N ALA A 37 2.09 9.14 -2.71
CA ALA A 37 2.25 9.80 -1.42
C ALA A 37 3.36 9.15 -0.56
N VAL A 38 3.48 7.82 -0.59
CA VAL A 38 4.58 7.09 0.09
C VAL A 38 5.93 7.41 -0.54
N LEU A 39 6.02 7.48 -1.86
CA LEU A 39 7.25 7.88 -2.56
C LEU A 39 7.63 9.33 -2.25
N GLN A 40 6.65 10.23 -2.17
CA GLN A 40 6.86 11.61 -1.76
C GLN A 40 7.44 11.68 -0.34
N LEU A 41 6.88 10.92 0.61
CA LEU A 41 7.44 10.82 1.95
C LEU A 41 8.90 10.35 1.93
N LYS A 42 9.24 9.33 1.14
CA LYS A 42 10.63 8.87 1.00
C LYS A 42 11.58 9.98 0.52
N ASN A 43 11.13 10.80 -0.43
CA ASN A 43 11.96 11.83 -1.05
C ASN A 43 12.09 13.08 -0.17
N GLU A 44 11.04 13.44 0.56
CA GLU A 44 10.97 14.69 1.31
C GLU A 44 11.43 14.56 2.76
N ILE A 45 11.39 13.37 3.37
CA ILE A 45 11.61 13.24 4.81
C ILE A 45 13.01 13.65 5.29
N SER A 46 14.00 13.60 4.40
CA SER A 46 15.36 14.05 4.71
C SER A 46 15.52 15.57 4.62
N LEU A 47 14.56 16.25 3.98
CA LEU A 47 14.56 17.69 3.70
C LEU A 47 13.62 18.46 4.62
N VAL A 48 12.53 17.83 5.03
CA VAL A 48 11.47 18.44 5.85
C VAL A 48 11.87 18.40 7.34
N PRO A 49 11.66 19.49 8.10
CA PRO A 49 11.89 19.48 9.55
C PRO A 49 10.88 18.55 10.26
N PRO A 50 11.17 18.06 11.48
CA PRO A 50 10.32 17.10 12.18
C PRO A 50 8.86 17.53 12.32
N GLU A 51 8.58 18.82 12.50
CA GLU A 51 7.24 19.40 12.60
C GLU A 51 6.42 19.16 11.32
N GLY A 52 7.08 19.07 10.16
CA GLY A 52 6.43 18.83 8.87
C GLY A 52 6.10 17.36 8.59
N TYR A 53 6.63 16.40 9.35
CA TYR A 53 6.36 14.97 9.12
C TYR A 53 4.87 14.64 9.18
N ILE A 54 4.12 15.34 10.06
CA ILE A 54 2.68 15.17 10.21
C ILE A 54 1.91 15.49 8.92
N LEU A 55 2.32 16.51 8.17
CA LEU A 55 1.66 16.91 6.94
C LEU A 55 1.82 15.83 5.86
N VAL A 56 3.03 15.28 5.74
CA VAL A 56 3.34 14.24 4.76
C VAL A 56 2.58 12.94 5.08
N VAL A 57 2.55 12.51 6.35
CA VAL A 57 1.80 11.31 6.78
C VAL A 57 0.28 11.53 6.65
N LYS A 58 -0.21 12.75 6.89
CA LYS A 58 -1.62 13.08 6.68
C LYS A 58 -2.05 12.88 5.22
N ASN A 59 -1.21 13.23 4.24
CA ASN A 59 -1.51 13.03 2.82
C ASN A 59 -1.64 11.54 2.47
N ILE A 60 -0.80 10.68 3.07
CA ILE A 60 -0.92 9.22 2.95
C ILE A 60 -2.26 8.75 3.55
N GLY A 61 -2.63 9.23 4.74
CA GLY A 61 -3.90 8.88 5.38
C GLY A 61 -5.14 9.30 4.57
N LEU A 62 -5.10 10.49 3.94
CA LEU A 62 -6.16 10.94 3.04
C LEU A 62 -6.28 10.06 1.80
N SER A 63 -5.14 9.66 1.21
CA SER A 63 -5.10 8.76 0.06
C SER A 63 -5.63 7.38 0.41
N LEU A 64 -5.28 6.85 1.60
CA LEU A 64 -5.84 5.60 2.10
C LEU A 64 -7.35 5.69 2.30
N ARG A 65 -7.86 6.79 2.87
CA ARG A 65 -9.31 6.97 3.05
C ARG A 65 -10.07 6.92 1.71
N LYS A 66 -9.53 7.57 0.67
CA LYS A 66 -10.11 7.50 -0.69
C LYS A 66 -10.08 6.08 -1.24
N LEU A 67 -8.97 5.37 -1.07
CA LEU A 67 -8.82 3.98 -1.48
C LEU A 67 -9.87 3.09 -0.82
N ILE A 68 -9.99 3.15 0.51
CA ILE A 68 -10.98 2.36 1.26
C ILE A 68 -12.39 2.65 0.74
N GLY A 69 -12.76 3.93 0.58
CA GLY A 69 -14.06 4.32 0.02
C GLY A 69 -14.32 3.71 -1.37
N SER A 70 -13.36 3.81 -2.29
CA SER A 70 -13.54 3.20 -3.63
C SER A 70 -13.62 1.68 -3.62
N VAL A 71 -13.03 1.01 -2.62
CA VAL A 71 -13.17 -0.43 -2.46
C VAL A 71 -14.53 -0.79 -1.87
N ASP A 72 -15.00 -0.02 -0.89
CA ASP A 72 -16.34 -0.17 -0.31
C ASP A 72 -17.45 -0.03 -1.36
N ASP A 73 -17.27 0.85 -2.34
CA ASP A 73 -18.18 1.02 -3.47
C ASP A 73 -18.23 -0.22 -4.39
N VAL A 74 -17.13 -0.97 -4.51
CA VAL A 74 -17.02 -2.16 -5.39
C VAL A 74 -17.40 -3.45 -4.66
N LEU A 75 -17.24 -3.50 -3.33
CA LEU A 75 -17.49 -4.71 -2.52
C LEU A 75 -18.87 -5.36 -2.78
N PRO A 76 -19.99 -4.63 -2.91
CA PRO A 76 -21.31 -5.24 -3.13
C PRO A 76 -21.41 -6.09 -4.39
N ASP A 77 -20.63 -5.75 -5.42
CA ASP A 77 -20.64 -6.45 -6.72
C ASP A 77 -19.78 -7.72 -6.71
N LEU A 78 -19.00 -7.95 -5.64
CA LEU A 78 -18.04 -9.05 -5.55
C LEU A 78 -18.63 -10.30 -4.86
N PRO A 79 -18.07 -11.50 -5.14
CA PRO A 79 -18.47 -12.73 -4.47
C PRO A 79 -18.19 -12.67 -2.96
N SER A 80 -19.06 -13.30 -2.16
CA SER A 80 -18.98 -13.25 -0.68
C SER A 80 -17.64 -13.70 -0.11
N SER A 81 -17.02 -14.71 -0.73
CA SER A 81 -15.68 -15.20 -0.36
C SER A 81 -14.62 -14.13 -0.54
N SER A 82 -14.65 -13.44 -1.67
CA SER A 82 -13.67 -12.41 -2.03
C SER A 82 -13.85 -11.15 -1.20
N ARG A 83 -15.11 -10.79 -0.85
CA ARG A 83 -15.40 -9.67 0.06
C ARG A 83 -14.71 -9.83 1.42
N THR A 84 -14.81 -11.02 2.03
CA THR A 84 -14.22 -11.29 3.35
C THR A 84 -12.68 -11.11 3.33
N GLU A 85 -12.02 -11.56 2.26
CA GLU A 85 -10.58 -11.39 2.07
C GLU A 85 -10.20 -9.90 1.89
N ILE A 86 -10.95 -9.17 1.07
CA ILE A 86 -10.74 -7.76 0.80
C ILE A 86 -10.93 -6.91 2.06
N GLU A 87 -12.00 -7.17 2.84
CA GLU A 87 -12.24 -6.52 4.13
C GLU A 87 -11.11 -6.79 5.14
N GLY A 88 -10.57 -8.02 5.14
CA GLY A 88 -9.38 -8.38 5.92
C GLY A 88 -8.18 -7.50 5.56
N THR A 89 -7.94 -7.30 4.26
CA THR A 89 -6.86 -6.44 3.77
C THR A 89 -7.11 -4.95 4.07
N GLN A 90 -8.35 -4.46 3.99
CA GLN A 90 -8.68 -3.09 4.43
C GLN A 90 -8.36 -2.87 5.92
N LYS A 91 -8.62 -3.85 6.79
CA LYS A 91 -8.23 -3.78 8.21
C LYS A 91 -6.71 -3.77 8.40
N LEU A 92 -5.98 -4.55 7.61
CA LEU A 92 -4.51 -4.55 7.60
C LEU A 92 -3.97 -3.15 7.25
N LEU A 93 -4.49 -2.51 6.20
CA LEU A 93 -4.05 -1.16 5.82
C LEU A 93 -4.29 -0.11 6.91
N ASN A 94 -5.43 -0.19 7.62
CA ASN A 94 -5.69 0.68 8.77
C ASN A 94 -4.67 0.47 9.89
N LYS A 95 -4.26 -0.79 10.13
CA LYS A 95 -3.21 -1.14 11.09
C LYS A 95 -1.84 -0.61 10.63
N ASP A 96 -1.52 -0.71 9.34
CA ASP A 96 -0.25 -0.19 8.81
C ASP A 96 -0.17 1.33 8.88
N LEU A 97 -1.27 2.03 8.61
CA LEU A 97 -1.35 3.49 8.81
C LEU A 97 -1.17 3.87 10.28
N ALA A 98 -1.81 3.14 11.21
CA ALA A 98 -1.62 3.36 12.64
C ALA A 98 -0.16 3.15 13.08
N ASN A 99 0.48 2.10 12.56
CA ASN A 99 1.91 1.83 12.79
C ASN A 99 2.79 2.97 12.22
N LEU A 100 2.52 3.43 10.99
CA LEU A 100 3.20 4.57 10.38
C LEU A 100 3.09 5.84 11.24
N ILE A 101 1.88 6.18 11.71
CA ILE A 101 1.65 7.32 12.61
C ILE A 101 2.46 7.16 13.90
N GLY A 102 2.51 5.95 14.47
CA GLY A 102 3.35 5.64 15.63
C GLY A 102 4.83 5.90 15.37
N LYS A 103 5.37 5.42 14.24
CA LYS A 103 6.77 5.63 13.85
C LYS A 103 7.09 7.09 13.57
N MET A 104 6.16 7.82 12.96
CA MET A 104 6.28 9.26 12.74
C MET A 104 6.41 10.02 14.07
N ARG A 105 5.54 9.73 15.04
CA ARG A 105 5.62 10.36 16.38
C ARG A 105 6.95 10.09 17.06
N LEU A 106 7.45 8.86 17.00
CA LEU A 106 8.77 8.51 17.52
C LEU A 106 9.89 9.30 16.81
N ALA A 107 9.82 9.43 15.48
CA ALA A 107 10.78 10.21 14.70
C ALA A 107 10.76 11.69 15.05
N GLN A 108 9.59 12.27 15.34
CA GLN A 108 9.47 13.65 15.81
C GLN A 108 10.09 13.83 17.21
N GLN A 109 9.72 12.95 18.16
CA GLN A 109 10.18 12.99 19.55
C GLN A 109 11.70 12.78 19.70
N ASN A 110 12.30 12.00 18.79
CA ASN A 110 13.73 11.65 18.83
C ASN A 110 14.55 12.40 17.78
N SER A 111 14.01 13.47 17.19
CA SER A 111 14.68 14.24 16.14
C SER A 111 16.00 14.88 16.59
N GLY A 112 16.09 15.29 17.86
CA GLY A 112 17.29 15.87 18.47
C GLY A 112 18.24 14.86 19.13
N THR A 113 17.99 13.56 19.01
CA THR A 113 18.82 12.51 19.63
C THR A 113 19.69 11.80 18.61
N SER A 114 20.65 10.99 19.09
CA SER A 114 21.48 10.12 18.25
C SER A 114 20.68 9.06 17.47
N LEU A 115 19.42 8.82 17.85
CA LEU A 115 18.54 7.83 17.22
C LEU A 115 17.67 8.42 16.09
N SER A 116 17.82 9.71 15.74
CA SER A 116 16.95 10.39 14.77
C SER A 116 16.92 9.72 13.39
N SER A 117 18.06 9.18 12.92
CA SER A 117 18.16 8.49 11.63
C SER A 117 17.46 7.13 11.66
N GLU A 118 17.52 6.44 12.80
CA GLU A 118 16.86 5.15 12.99
C GLU A 118 15.34 5.28 13.00
N PHE A 119 14.79 6.25 13.73
CA PHE A 119 13.33 6.42 13.75
C PHE A 119 12.78 6.89 12.39
N ARG A 120 13.53 7.71 11.65
CA ARG A 120 13.21 8.02 10.24
C ARG A 120 13.20 6.76 9.38
N ARG A 121 14.22 5.89 9.50
CA ARG A 121 14.28 4.61 8.80
C ARG A 121 13.07 3.73 9.12
N GLN A 122 12.68 3.62 10.40
CA GLN A 122 11.51 2.85 10.81
C GLN A 122 10.21 3.40 10.20
N MET A 123 10.07 4.73 10.14
CA MET A 123 8.91 5.37 9.51
C MET A 123 8.86 5.08 8.00
N LEU A 124 10.01 5.13 7.31
CA LEU A 124 10.11 4.74 5.90
C LEU A 124 9.72 3.28 5.69
N THR A 125 10.20 2.36 6.53
CA THR A 125 9.83 0.94 6.47
C THR A 125 8.32 0.74 6.66
N ALA A 126 7.72 1.42 7.63
CA ALA A 126 6.27 1.35 7.86
C ALA A 126 5.47 1.90 6.67
N SER A 127 5.90 3.01 6.06
CA SER A 127 5.24 3.56 4.88
C SER A 127 5.34 2.64 3.66
N HIS A 128 6.48 1.95 3.51
CA HIS A 128 6.67 1.00 2.42
C HIS A 128 5.79 -0.24 2.60
N ALA A 129 5.64 -0.76 3.83
CA ALA A 129 4.72 -1.86 4.11
C ALA A 129 3.29 -1.50 3.68
N LEU A 130 2.80 -0.31 4.10
CA LEU A 130 1.49 0.19 3.68
C LEU A 130 1.31 0.24 2.15
N ALA A 131 2.34 0.67 1.40
CA ALA A 131 2.29 0.69 -0.06
C ALA A 131 2.25 -0.72 -0.68
N VAL A 132 2.98 -1.67 -0.11
CA VAL A 132 2.95 -3.09 -0.53
C VAL A 132 1.57 -3.68 -0.30
N ASP A 133 0.99 -3.47 0.88
CA ASP A 133 -0.33 -3.99 1.22
C ASP A 133 -1.45 -3.31 0.42
N ALA A 134 -1.29 -2.03 0.06
CA ALA A 134 -2.25 -1.34 -0.82
C ALA A 134 -2.23 -1.96 -2.22
N LYS A 135 -1.06 -2.40 -2.70
CA LYS A 135 -0.96 -3.14 -3.95
C LYS A 135 -1.56 -4.55 -3.83
N ASN A 136 -1.36 -5.24 -2.70
CA ASN A 136 -1.99 -6.53 -2.45
C ASN A 136 -3.53 -6.41 -2.45
N LEU A 137 -4.07 -5.32 -1.90
CA LEU A 137 -5.51 -5.01 -1.96
C LEU A 137 -5.99 -4.87 -3.41
N LEU A 138 -5.25 -4.14 -4.26
CA LEU A 138 -5.58 -4.02 -5.68
C LEU A 138 -5.58 -5.38 -6.37
N ASP A 139 -4.55 -6.19 -6.12
CA ASP A 139 -4.43 -7.52 -6.73
C ASP A 139 -5.60 -8.44 -6.29
N ALA A 140 -6.03 -8.37 -5.03
CA ALA A 140 -7.19 -9.10 -4.50
C ALA A 140 -8.52 -8.60 -5.11
N VAL A 141 -8.72 -7.29 -5.22
CA VAL A 141 -9.90 -6.69 -5.87
C VAL A 141 -9.95 -7.08 -7.35
N ASP A 142 -8.81 -7.03 -8.04
CA ASP A 142 -8.70 -7.42 -9.43
C ASP A 142 -9.09 -8.90 -9.61
N GLN A 143 -8.53 -9.79 -8.78
CA GLN A 143 -8.87 -11.20 -8.81
C GLN A 143 -10.36 -11.44 -8.53
N ALA A 144 -10.96 -10.69 -7.61
CA ALA A 144 -12.40 -10.78 -7.33
C ALA A 144 -13.25 -10.32 -8.51
N LYS A 145 -12.87 -9.23 -9.19
CA LYS A 145 -13.54 -8.74 -10.41
C LYS A 145 -13.51 -9.79 -11.53
N LEU A 146 -12.40 -10.52 -11.70
CA LEU A 146 -12.33 -11.65 -12.64
C LEU A 146 -13.32 -12.75 -12.31
N GLN A 147 -13.37 -13.16 -11.04
CA GLN A 147 -14.25 -14.24 -10.59
C GLN A 147 -15.73 -13.89 -10.79
N ALA A 148 -16.08 -12.60 -10.66
CA ALA A 148 -17.43 -12.09 -10.90
C ALA A 148 -17.75 -11.82 -12.38
N ASN A 149 -16.81 -12.07 -13.31
CA ASN A 149 -16.92 -11.69 -14.73
C ASN A 149 -17.21 -10.19 -14.94
N LEU A 150 -16.76 -9.35 -14.00
CA LEU A 150 -16.87 -7.88 -14.06
C LEU A 150 -15.70 -7.23 -14.79
N ALA A 151 -14.68 -8.00 -15.14
CA ALA A 151 -13.54 -7.52 -15.91
C ALA A 151 -13.96 -7.25 -17.36
N LYS A 152 -13.99 -5.97 -17.76
CA LYS A 152 -14.19 -5.60 -19.17
C LYS A 152 -12.93 -5.95 -19.98
N PRO A 153 -13.04 -6.71 -21.09
CA PRO A 153 -11.93 -6.87 -22.02
C PRO A 153 -11.61 -5.51 -22.67
N ARG A 154 -10.32 -5.25 -22.94
CA ARG A 154 -9.91 -4.08 -23.73
C ARG A 154 -10.56 -4.16 -25.13
N PRO A 155 -11.20 -3.09 -25.64
CA PRO A 155 -11.51 -3.03 -27.07
C PRO A 155 -10.19 -3.00 -27.87
N GLU A 156 -10.14 -3.78 -28.96
CA GLU A 156 -9.02 -3.80 -29.92
C GLU A 156 -8.84 -2.46 -30.64
#